data_AF-A0A840FSY3-F1
#
_entry.id   AF-A0A840FSY3-F1
#
_cell.length_a   1.000
_cell.length_b   1.000
_cell.length_c   1.000
_cell.angle_alpha   90.00
_cell.angle_beta   90.00
_cell.angle_gamma   90.00
#
_symmetry.space_group_name_H-M   'P 1'
#
loop_
_entity.id
_entity.type
_entity.pdbx_description
1 polymer ?
#
loop_
_entity_poly.entity_id
_entity_poly.type
_entity_poly.pdbx_seq_one_letter_code
_entity_poly.pdbx_strand_id
1 'polypeptide(L)'
;MAHSPLLLYYDMSAKLSDHLRATSAYPLKFVLSPQLHKDYLRDVALFSDSRRKKMDPASHMGVPVEISDDSRSFMVALDGTEVCLL
;
A
#
# COMPACT_ATOMS: atom_id res chain seq x y z
N MET A 1 15.84 -14.03 -11.56
CA MET A 1 15.15 -12.74 -11.79
C MET A 1 15.44 -11.86 -10.60
N ALA A 2 16.23 -10.80 -10.78
CA ALA A 2 16.64 -9.92 -9.69
C ALA A 2 15.40 -9.13 -9.23
N HIS A 3 14.92 -9.39 -8.02
CA HIS A 3 14.05 -8.45 -7.31
C HIS A 3 14.86 -7.18 -7.09
N SER A 4 14.74 -6.21 -8.00
CA SER A 4 15.04 -4.82 -7.66
C SER A 4 14.26 -4.49 -6.38
N PRO A 5 14.87 -3.86 -5.36
CA PRO A 5 14.22 -3.54 -4.09
C PRO A 5 13.24 -2.38 -4.30
N LEU A 6 12.22 -2.59 -5.13
CA LEU A 6 11.06 -1.73 -5.18
C LEU A 6 10.39 -1.92 -3.83
N LEU A 7 10.56 -0.92 -2.97
CA LEU A 7 9.86 -0.80 -1.70
C LEU A 7 8.37 -0.97 -2.03
N LEU A 8 7.69 -1.94 -1.41
CA LEU A 8 6.25 -2.19 -1.53
C LEU A 8 5.44 -0.89 -1.42
N TYR A 9 5.92 0.06 -0.61
CA TYR A 9 5.38 1.41 -0.54
C TYR A 9 5.22 2.09 -1.91
N TYR A 10 6.23 2.01 -2.79
CA TYR A 10 6.17 2.61 -4.13
C TYR A 10 5.19 1.88 -5.04
N ASP A 11 5.14 0.55 -4.99
CA ASP A 11 4.18 -0.22 -5.78
C ASP A 11 2.74 0.11 -5.36
N MET A 12 2.47 0.21 -4.06
CA MET A 12 1.18 0.66 -3.54
C MET A 12 0.84 2.09 -4.01
N SER A 13 1.81 3.00 -3.99
CA SER A 13 1.61 4.38 -4.48
C SER A 13 1.33 4.43 -5.98
N ALA A 14 2.00 3.59 -6.78
CA ALA A 14 1.76 3.49 -8.22
C ALA A 14 0.33 2.98 -8.50
N LYS A 15 -0.10 1.91 -7.82
CA LYS A 15 -1.46 1.36 -7.93
C LYS A 15 -2.52 2.37 -7.51
N LEU A 16 -2.28 3.12 -6.44
CA LEU A 16 -3.16 4.22 -6.00
C LEU A 16 -3.29 5.30 -7.08
N SER A 17 -2.16 5.72 -7.65
CA SER A 17 -2.12 6.72 -8.71
C SER A 17 -2.91 6.26 -9.94
N ASP A 18 -2.70 5.01 -10.39
CA ASP A 18 -3.44 4.45 -11.52
C ASP A 18 -4.95 4.35 -11.24
N HIS A 19 -5.33 3.95 -10.03
CA HIS A 19 -6.73 3.93 -9.62
C HIS A 19 -7.34 5.33 -9.65
N LEU A 20 -6.69 6.32 -9.03
CA LEU A 20 -7.17 7.71 -9.05
C LEU A 20 -7.30 8.25 -10.48
N ARG A 21 -6.39 7.88 -11.38
CA ARG A 21 -6.47 8.28 -12.79
C ARG A 21 -7.64 7.63 -13.53
N ALA A 22 -7.97 6.39 -13.19
CA ALA A 22 -9.05 5.64 -13.84
C ALA A 22 -10.44 5.99 -13.27
N THR A 23 -10.55 6.18 -11.95
CA THR A 23 -11.84 6.31 -11.25
C THR A 23 -12.12 7.71 -10.73
N SER A 24 -11.09 8.58 -10.66
CA SER A 24 -11.16 9.89 -9.98
C SER A 24 -11.62 9.80 -8.52
N ALA A 25 -11.50 8.64 -7.88
CA ALA A 25 -11.95 8.39 -6.51
C ALA A 25 -10.83 7.76 -5.67
N TYR A 26 -10.76 8.12 -4.39
CA TYR A 26 -9.88 7.45 -3.45
C TYR A 26 -10.44 6.06 -3.10
N PRO A 27 -9.57 5.04 -2.98
CA PRO A 27 -9.98 3.73 -2.48
C PRO A 27 -10.34 3.82 -0.99
N LEU A 28 -11.12 2.86 -0.52
CA LEU A 28 -11.53 2.75 0.88
C LEU A 28 -10.37 2.35 1.78
N LYS A 29 -9.56 1.38 1.33
CA LYS A 29 -8.47 0.81 2.12
C LYS A 29 -7.52 -0.03 1.27
N PHE A 30 -6.35 -0.30 1.83
CA PHE A 30 -5.48 -1.39 1.43
C PHE A 30 -5.62 -2.54 2.41
N VAL A 31 -5.60 -3.77 1.89
CA VAL A 31 -5.59 -5.00 2.68
C VAL A 31 -4.30 -5.72 2.32
N LEU A 32 -3.45 -5.92 3.33
CA LEU A 32 -2.16 -6.59 3.17
C LEU A 32 -2.15 -7.93 3.90
N SER A 33 -1.50 -8.93 3.29
CA SER A 33 -1.13 -10.15 4.00
C SER A 33 -0.09 -9.84 5.09
N PRO A 34 0.07 -10.70 6.12
CA PRO A 34 0.95 -10.42 7.24
C PRO A 34 2.42 -10.28 6.83
N GLN A 35 2.83 -10.97 5.76
CA GLN A 35 4.18 -10.88 5.20
C GLN A 35 4.39 -9.54 4.51
N LEU A 36 3.49 -9.13 3.62
CA LEU A 36 3.60 -7.86 2.91
C LEU A 36 3.43 -6.67 3.86
N HIS A 37 2.61 -6.80 4.91
CA HIS A 37 2.53 -5.76 5.94
C HIS A 37 3.87 -5.53 6.65
N LYS A 38 4.66 -6.58 6.93
CA LYS A 38 6.01 -6.41 7.51
C LYS A 38 6.96 -5.68 6.58
N ASP A 39 6.89 -5.99 5.29
CA ASP A 39 7.71 -5.30 4.28
C ASP A 39 7.26 -3.84 4.14
N TYR A 40 5.94 -3.58 4.15
CA TYR A 40 5.39 -2.23 4.17
C TYR A 40 5.89 -1.40 5.37
N LEU A 41 5.86 -1.98 6.58
CA LEU A 41 6.35 -1.30 7.78
C LEU A 41 7.85 -0.99 7.71
N ARG A 42 8.65 -1.91 7.13
CA ARG A 42 10.08 -1.68 6.91
C ARG A 42 10.27 -0.47 6.00
N ASP A 43 9.51 -0.38 4.92
CA ASP A 43 9.60 0.72 3.96
C ASP A 43 9.17 2.04 4.61
N VAL A 44 8.04 2.07 5.30
CA VAL A 44 7.55 3.26 6.02
C VAL A 44 8.58 3.77 7.03
N ALA A 45 9.26 2.87 7.74
CA ALA A 45 10.33 3.23 8.66
C ALA A 45 11.52 3.86 7.94
N LEU A 46 11.97 3.27 6.83
CA LEU A 46 13.06 3.80 5.99
C LEU A 46 12.72 5.19 5.44
N PHE A 47 11.49 5.41 4.97
CA PHE A 47 11.05 6.71 4.46
C PHE A 47 10.89 7.74 5.57
N SER A 48 10.39 7.34 6.74
CA SER A 48 10.24 8.23 7.88
C SER A 48 11.58 8.80 8.34
N ASP A 49 12.60 7.93 8.40
CA ASP A 49 13.97 8.30 8.72
C ASP A 49 14.56 9.23 7.63
N SER A 50 14.47 8.83 6.37
CA SER A 50 15.01 9.58 5.23
C SER A 50 14.40 10.98 5.09
N ARG A 51 13.09 11.13 5.35
CA ARG A 51 12.39 12.42 5.27
C ARG A 51 12.44 13.24 6.56
N ARG A 52 13.05 12.71 7.63
CA ARG A 52 12.99 13.27 9.00
C ARG A 52 11.56 13.63 9.42
N LYS A 53 10.57 12.86 8.95
CA LYS A 53 9.14 13.08 9.18
C LYS A 53 8.51 11.75 9.52
N LYS A 54 7.87 11.67 10.69
CA LYS A 54 7.13 10.48 11.10
C LYS A 54 5.96 10.25 10.14
N MET A 55 5.99 9.13 9.43
CA MET A 55 4.85 8.67 8.64
C MET A 55 3.96 7.77 9.50
N ASP A 56 2.67 7.79 9.22
CA ASP A 56 1.72 6.91 9.90
C ASP A 56 1.75 5.52 9.25
N PRO A 57 2.17 4.46 9.95
CA PRO A 57 2.15 3.11 9.41
C PRO A 57 0.72 2.56 9.23
N ALA A 58 -0.29 3.14 9.87
CA ALA A 58 -1.68 2.72 9.70
C ALA A 58 -2.33 3.26 8.42
N SER A 59 -1.65 4.16 7.69
CA SER A 59 -2.18 4.76 6.48
C SER A 59 -1.12 4.87 5.38
N HIS A 60 -1.53 4.53 4.16
CA HIS A 60 -0.76 4.78 2.95
C HIS A 60 -1.34 6.00 2.22
N MET A 61 -0.65 7.13 2.27
CA MET A 61 -1.06 8.37 1.59
C MET A 61 -2.50 8.84 1.91
N GLY A 62 -2.97 8.60 3.14
CA GLY A 62 -4.33 8.96 3.57
C GLY A 62 -5.36 7.84 3.39
N VAL A 63 -4.98 6.71 2.78
CA VAL A 63 -5.80 5.51 2.68
C VAL A 63 -5.47 4.57 3.85
N PRO A 64 -6.45 4.06 4.61
CA PRO A 64 -6.22 3.09 5.67
C PRO A 64 -5.54 1.81 5.17
N VAL A 65 -4.64 1.23 5.98
CA VAL A 65 -4.02 -0.08 5.73
C VAL A 65 -4.53 -1.06 6.78
N GLU A 66 -5.12 -2.15 6.33
CA GLU A 66 -5.60 -3.27 7.14
C GLU A 66 -4.76 -4.53 6.86
N ILE A 67 -4.76 -5.45 7.83
CA ILE A 67 -4.09 -6.74 7.72
C ILE A 67 -5.17 -7.82 7.62
N SER A 68 -5.06 -8.67 6.61
CA SER A 68 -5.88 -9.88 6.48
C SER A 68 -5.01 -11.12 6.71
N ASP A 69 -5.62 -12.20 7.21
CA ASP A 69 -4.96 -13.51 7.27
C ASP A 69 -4.89 -14.18 5.87
N ASP A 70 -5.59 -13.61 4.88
CA ASP A 70 -5.52 -14.05 3.50
C ASP A 70 -4.11 -13.86 2.93
N SER A 71 -3.73 -14.75 2.03
CA SER A 71 -2.40 -14.70 1.38
C SER A 71 -2.30 -13.57 0.34
N ARG A 72 -3.44 -13.01 -0.11
CA ARG A 72 -3.50 -11.97 -1.14
C ARG A 72 -3.54 -10.58 -0.52
N SER A 73 -2.94 -9.63 -1.24
CA SER A 73 -2.98 -8.22 -0.89
C SER A 73 -3.66 -7.43 -2.00
N PHE A 74 -4.60 -6.57 -1.64
CA PHE A 74 -5.42 -5.83 -2.58
C PHE A 74 -5.76 -4.44 -2.05
N MET A 75 -6.12 -3.56 -2.99
CA MET A 75 -6.72 -2.26 -2.72
C MET A 75 -8.22 -2.37 -2.96
N VAL A 76 -9.03 -1.87 -2.03
CA VAL A 76 -10.50 -1.88 -2.15
C VAL A 76 -10.96 -0.52 -2.64
N ALA A 77 -11.52 -0.48 -3.85
CA ALA A 77 -12.12 0.71 -4.44
C ALA A 77 -13.40 1.15 -3.69
N LEU A 78 -13.88 2.35 -3.99
CA LEU A 78 -15.09 2.92 -3.37
C LEU A 78 -16.36 2.08 -3.62
N ASP A 79 -16.43 1.42 -4.76
CA ASP A 79 -17.53 0.53 -5.15
C ASP A 79 -17.38 -0.90 -4.60
N GLY A 80 -16.34 -1.17 -3.81
CA GLY A 80 -16.02 -2.48 -3.27
C GLY A 80 -15.18 -3.36 -4.20
N THR A 81 -14.79 -2.88 -5.38
CA THR A 81 -13.92 -3.63 -6.29
C THR A 81 -12.53 -3.85 -5.69
N GLU A 82 -12.04 -5.08 -5.71
CA GLU A 82 -10.70 -5.44 -5.25
C GLU A 82 -9.69 -5.36 -6.40
N VAL A 83 -8.65 -4.55 -6.21
CA VAL A 83 -7.53 -4.39 -7.16
C VAL A 83 -6.30 -5.04 -6.58
N CYS A 84 -5.82 -6.12 -7.21
CA CYS A 84 -4.66 -6.89 -6.75
C CYS A 84 -3.39 -6.02 -6.75
N LEU A 85 -2.68 -6.03 -5.62
CA LEU A 85 -1.41 -5.31 -5.47
C LEU A 85 -0.24 -6.13 -6.04
N LEU A 86 -0.20 -7.42 -5.73
CA LEU A 86 0.83 -8.39 -6.10
C LEU A 86 0.24 -9.79 -6.29
#